data_AF-A0A952DPQ8-F1
#
_entry.id   AF-A0A952DPQ8-F1
#
_cell.length_a   1.000
_cell.length_b   1.000
_cell.length_c   1.000
_cell.angle_alpha   90.00
_cell.angle_beta   90.00
_cell.angle_gamma   90.00
#
_symmetry.space_group_name_H-M   'P 1'
#
loop_
_entity.id
_entity.type
_entity.pdbx_description
1 polymer ?
#
loop_
_entity_poly.entity_id
_entity_poly.type
_entity_poly.pdbx_seq_one_letter_code
_entity_poly.pdbx_strand_id
1 'polypeptide(L)'
;MRRQLLASTTAFTLLFGAIPAFADMDAARAFLDAEIGDMSALDRAGQEAEMEWFIKAAEPFKGMDIKVVSETITTHEYEARVLAPAFSKITGINLTHDLIGEGDVVEKLQTQMQSGENIYDAYINDSDLIGTHWRYQQARSLTKWMENEGKDVTSPNLDIDDFIGKSFTTAPDGDLYQLPDQQFANLYFFRYDWFND
;
A
#
# COMPACT_ATOMS: atom_id res chain seq x y z
N MET A 1 -41.31 20.97 -59.32
CA MET A 1 -40.08 21.66 -58.88
C MET A 1 -39.96 21.54 -57.36
N ARG A 2 -38.82 20.95 -56.92
CA ARG A 2 -38.21 20.87 -55.58
C ARG A 2 -39.08 20.94 -54.32
N ARG A 3 -39.17 19.78 -53.63
CA ARG A 3 -39.12 19.67 -52.16
C ARG A 3 -37.66 19.49 -51.75
N GLN A 4 -37.19 20.23 -50.75
CA GLN A 4 -35.97 19.89 -50.02
C GLN A 4 -36.27 19.96 -48.52
N LEU A 5 -36.34 18.79 -47.90
CA LEU A 5 -36.35 18.59 -46.46
C LEU A 5 -34.92 18.16 -46.07
N LEU A 6 -34.38 18.84 -45.07
CA LEU A 6 -33.15 18.48 -44.36
C LEU A 6 -33.37 17.16 -43.60
N ALA A 7 -32.42 16.23 -43.71
CA ALA A 7 -32.13 15.26 -42.66
C ALA A 7 -30.70 14.72 -42.85
N SER A 8 -29.86 15.02 -41.86
CA SER A 8 -28.51 14.50 -41.66
C SER A 8 -28.56 13.03 -41.24
N THR A 9 -27.58 12.20 -41.60
CA THR A 9 -27.27 10.98 -40.83
C THR A 9 -25.82 10.54 -41.05
N THR A 10 -25.03 10.82 -40.01
CA THR A 10 -23.70 10.28 -39.70
C THR A 10 -23.79 8.78 -39.39
N ALA A 11 -22.80 8.00 -39.82
CA ALA A 11 -22.48 6.71 -39.20
C ALA A 11 -20.97 6.46 -39.30
N PHE A 12 -20.21 6.99 -38.34
CA PHE A 12 -18.85 6.54 -38.04
C PHE A 12 -18.96 5.59 -36.85
N THR A 13 -18.97 4.29 -37.12
CA THR A 13 -18.85 3.25 -36.09
C THR A 13 -17.41 3.25 -35.57
N LEU A 14 -17.19 3.84 -34.40
CA LEU A 14 -16.00 3.63 -33.57
C LEU A 14 -16.12 2.25 -32.92
N LEU A 15 -15.41 1.27 -33.47
CA LEU A 15 -15.10 0.02 -32.77
C LEU A 15 -14.02 0.34 -31.72
N PHE A 16 -14.44 0.67 -30.50
CA PHE A 16 -13.58 0.56 -29.32
C PHE A 16 -13.41 -0.93 -29.01
N GLY A 17 -12.43 -1.55 -29.65
CA GLY A 17 -11.82 -2.76 -29.09
C GLY A 17 -11.01 -2.32 -27.88
N ALA A 18 -11.52 -2.54 -26.67
CA ALA A 18 -10.70 -2.52 -25.48
C ALA A 18 -9.73 -3.69 -25.59
N ILE A 19 -8.54 -3.43 -26.15
CA ILE A 19 -7.39 -4.29 -25.93
C ILE A 19 -7.13 -4.18 -24.42
N PRO A 20 -7.17 -5.27 -23.64
CA PRO A 20 -6.80 -5.18 -22.24
C PRO A 20 -5.39 -4.59 -22.19
N ALA A 21 -5.27 -3.45 -21.52
CA ALA A 21 -3.99 -2.85 -21.27
C ALA A 21 -3.23 -3.81 -20.34
N PHE A 22 -2.29 -4.58 -20.89
CA PHE A 22 -1.28 -5.28 -20.09
C PHE A 22 -0.41 -4.22 -19.41
N ALA A 23 -0.89 -3.61 -18.32
CA ALA A 23 0.05 -3.09 -17.34
C ALA A 23 0.83 -4.27 -16.74
N ASP A 24 2.04 -4.01 -16.27
CA ASP A 24 3.24 -4.84 -16.55
C ASP A 24 3.21 -6.22 -15.86
N MET A 25 2.36 -7.14 -16.34
CA MET A 25 2.25 -8.52 -15.88
C MET A 25 3.55 -9.29 -16.09
N ASP A 26 4.37 -8.89 -17.07
CA ASP A 26 5.69 -9.47 -17.25
C ASP A 26 6.62 -9.05 -16.10
N ALA A 27 6.59 -7.78 -15.68
CA ALA A 27 7.27 -7.37 -14.45
C ALA A 27 6.70 -8.02 -13.21
N ALA A 28 5.38 -8.17 -13.12
CA ALA A 28 4.74 -8.82 -11.98
C ALA A 28 5.17 -10.29 -11.86
N ARG A 29 5.16 -11.05 -12.96
CA ARG A 29 5.67 -12.43 -13.01
C ARG A 29 7.15 -12.49 -12.66
N ALA A 30 7.96 -11.59 -13.20
CA ALA A 30 9.39 -11.54 -12.89
C ALA A 30 9.65 -11.24 -11.40
N PHE A 31 8.86 -10.35 -10.79
CA PHE A 31 8.92 -10.08 -9.36
C PHE A 31 8.51 -11.31 -8.54
N LEU A 32 7.38 -11.94 -8.88
CA LEU A 32 6.93 -13.17 -8.23
C LEU A 32 8.00 -14.27 -8.30
N ASP A 33 8.63 -14.47 -9.45
CA ASP A 33 9.65 -15.51 -9.63
C ASP A 33 10.94 -15.23 -8.85
N ALA A 34 11.32 -13.96 -8.69
CA ALA A 34 12.56 -13.56 -8.05
C ALA A 34 12.45 -13.41 -6.53
N GLU A 35 11.33 -12.88 -6.04
CA GLU A 35 11.18 -12.40 -4.65
C GLU A 35 10.18 -13.22 -3.83
N ILE A 36 9.13 -13.75 -4.44
CA ILE A 36 8.03 -14.40 -3.71
C ILE A 36 8.13 -15.93 -3.79
N GLY A 37 8.16 -16.48 -5.00
CA GLY A 37 8.23 -17.91 -5.27
C GLY A 37 7.22 -18.72 -4.45
N ASP A 38 7.75 -19.69 -3.70
CA ASP A 38 6.96 -20.61 -2.87
C ASP A 38 6.68 -20.05 -1.45
N MET A 39 7.04 -18.79 -1.15
CA MET A 39 6.83 -18.16 0.17
C MET A 39 5.44 -17.50 0.33
N SER A 40 4.50 -17.77 -0.57
CA SER A 40 3.13 -17.27 -0.51
C SER A 40 2.16 -18.37 -0.06
N ALA A 41 1.09 -17.98 0.62
CA ALA A 41 -0.06 -18.86 0.88
C ALA A 41 -0.89 -19.12 -0.40
N LEU A 42 -0.74 -18.27 -1.42
CA LEU A 42 -1.40 -18.43 -2.72
C LEU A 42 -0.58 -19.34 -3.62
N ASP A 43 -1.27 -20.21 -4.37
CA ASP A 43 -0.65 -20.91 -5.48
C ASP A 43 -0.28 -19.93 -6.61
N ARG A 44 0.47 -20.40 -7.61
CA ARG A 44 0.91 -19.51 -8.69
C ARG A 44 -0.23 -18.80 -9.42
N ALA A 45 -1.35 -19.49 -9.62
CA ALA A 45 -2.51 -18.87 -10.28
C ALA A 45 -3.11 -17.76 -9.41
N GLY A 46 -3.20 -17.96 -8.10
CA GLY A 46 -3.62 -16.96 -7.14
C GLY A 46 -2.68 -15.76 -7.07
N GLN A 47 -1.36 -15.99 -7.06
CA GLN A 47 -0.35 -14.92 -7.10
C GLN A 47 -0.51 -14.03 -8.34
N GLU A 48 -0.64 -14.63 -9.53
CA GLU A 48 -0.82 -13.86 -10.76
C GLU A 48 -2.15 -13.10 -10.76
N ALA A 49 -3.24 -13.71 -10.27
CA ALA A 49 -4.53 -13.04 -10.14
C ALA A 49 -4.49 -11.85 -9.17
N GLU A 50 -3.72 -11.95 -8.09
CA GLU A 50 -3.51 -10.82 -7.17
C GLU A 50 -2.71 -9.69 -7.81
N MET A 51 -1.66 -10.01 -8.57
CA MET A 51 -0.92 -9.01 -9.34
C MET A 51 -1.79 -8.31 -10.39
N GLU A 52 -2.64 -9.07 -11.10
CA GLU A 52 -3.62 -8.51 -12.03
C GLU A 52 -4.59 -7.55 -11.31
N TRP A 53 -5.01 -7.89 -10.08
CA TRP A 53 -5.83 -7.02 -9.27
C TRP A 53 -5.10 -5.72 -8.91
N PHE A 54 -3.83 -5.78 -8.46
CA PHE A 54 -3.03 -4.57 -8.17
C PHE A 54 -2.89 -3.66 -9.39
N ILE A 55 -2.57 -4.25 -10.55
CA ILE A 55 -2.44 -3.53 -11.82
C ILE A 55 -3.74 -2.80 -12.16
N LYS A 56 -4.88 -3.49 -12.05
CA LYS A 56 -6.19 -2.94 -12.38
C LYS A 56 -6.62 -1.85 -11.41
N ALA A 57 -6.46 -2.09 -10.10
CA ALA A 57 -6.79 -1.11 -9.06
C ALA A 57 -5.95 0.17 -9.20
N ALA A 58 -4.70 0.05 -9.67
CA ALA A 58 -3.80 1.16 -9.88
C ALA A 58 -4.03 1.96 -11.19
N GLU A 59 -4.85 1.47 -12.13
CA GLU A 59 -5.05 2.12 -13.44
C GLU A 59 -5.36 3.62 -13.36
N PRO A 60 -6.24 4.11 -12.47
CA PRO A 60 -6.55 5.53 -12.36
C PRO A 60 -5.40 6.40 -11.84
N PHE A 61 -4.38 5.77 -11.24
CA PHE A 61 -3.32 6.43 -10.49
C PHE A 61 -1.96 6.36 -11.21
N LYS A 62 -1.90 5.84 -12.43
CA LYS A 62 -0.66 5.81 -13.23
C LYS A 62 -0.06 7.20 -13.37
N GLY A 63 1.23 7.31 -13.06
CA GLY A 63 1.98 8.57 -13.04
C GLY A 63 1.73 9.45 -11.82
N MET A 64 0.93 9.01 -10.84
CA MET A 64 0.83 9.66 -9.54
C MET A 64 2.14 9.51 -8.79
N ASP A 65 2.60 10.58 -8.15
CA ASP A 65 3.73 10.54 -7.23
C ASP A 65 3.21 10.26 -5.82
N ILE A 66 3.76 9.23 -5.18
CA ILE A 66 3.50 8.88 -3.78
C ILE A 66 4.82 8.88 -3.04
N LYS A 67 4.87 9.54 -1.90
CA LYS A 67 6.04 9.60 -1.02
C LYS A 67 5.76 8.94 0.32
N VAL A 68 6.57 7.95 0.67
CA VAL A 68 6.52 7.22 1.93
C VAL A 68 7.84 7.42 2.67
N VAL A 69 7.81 7.42 3.99
CA VAL A 69 9.01 7.50 4.83
C VAL A 69 8.98 6.52 5.98
N SER A 70 10.14 5.95 6.31
CA SER A 70 10.32 5.05 7.44
C SER A 70 11.70 5.18 8.07
N GLU A 71 11.86 4.54 9.23
CA GLU A 71 13.18 4.36 9.85
C GLU A 71 14.07 3.44 8.99
N THR A 72 15.37 3.72 8.98
CA THR A 72 16.40 2.87 8.39
C THR A 72 16.66 1.60 9.22
N ILE A 73 15.87 0.56 8.99
CA ILE A 73 16.08 -0.80 9.50
C ILE A 73 15.93 -1.83 8.37
N THR A 74 16.40 -3.06 8.58
CA THR A 74 16.51 -4.07 7.50
C THR A 74 15.20 -4.36 6.78
N THR A 75 14.07 -4.36 7.49
CA THR A 75 12.75 -4.59 6.88
C THR A 75 12.39 -3.45 5.91
N HIS A 76 12.46 -2.20 6.37
CA HIS A 76 12.17 -1.07 5.48
C HIS A 76 13.24 -0.86 4.39
N GLU A 77 14.49 -1.28 4.62
CA GLU A 77 15.50 -1.31 3.56
C GLU A 77 15.09 -2.26 2.43
N TYR A 78 14.50 -3.41 2.76
CA TYR A 78 13.94 -4.33 1.78
C TYR A 78 12.73 -3.71 1.06
N GLU A 79 11.79 -3.13 1.79
CA GLU A 79 10.64 -2.43 1.19
C GLU A 79 11.09 -1.33 0.22
N ALA A 80 11.99 -0.45 0.65
CA ALA A 80 12.43 0.68 -0.15
C ALA A 80 13.25 0.26 -1.38
N ARG A 81 14.07 -0.79 -1.27
CA ARG A 81 14.98 -1.22 -2.36
C ARG A 81 14.39 -2.28 -3.28
N VAL A 82 13.38 -3.02 -2.83
CA VAL A 82 12.80 -4.16 -3.56
C VAL A 82 11.32 -3.93 -3.84
N LEU A 83 10.50 -3.73 -2.80
CA LEU A 83 9.05 -3.65 -2.96
C LEU A 83 8.60 -2.36 -3.64
N ALA A 84 9.15 -1.20 -3.26
CA ALA A 84 8.75 0.08 -3.83
C ALA A 84 9.08 0.22 -5.34
N PRO A 85 10.29 -0.20 -5.81
CA PRO A 85 10.58 -0.28 -7.25
C PRO A 85 9.70 -1.28 -7.99
N ALA A 86 9.42 -2.45 -7.40
CA ALA A 86 8.53 -3.45 -7.99
C ALA A 86 7.10 -2.92 -8.14
N PHE A 87 6.56 -2.33 -7.07
CA PHE A 87 5.25 -1.68 -7.06
C PHE A 87 5.17 -0.61 -8.15
N SER A 88 6.16 0.26 -8.26
CA SER A 88 6.18 1.32 -9.28
C SER A 88 6.18 0.75 -10.69
N LYS A 89 6.97 -0.31 -10.93
CA LYS A 89 7.06 -0.95 -12.25
C LYS A 89 5.76 -1.66 -12.63
N ILE A 90 5.16 -2.38 -11.70
CA ILE A 90 3.93 -3.15 -11.91
C ILE A 90 2.72 -2.22 -12.12
N THR A 91 2.59 -1.20 -11.28
CA THR A 91 1.40 -0.35 -11.24
C THR A 91 1.48 0.88 -12.15
N GLY A 92 2.69 1.39 -12.39
CA GLY A 92 2.93 2.67 -13.05
C GLY A 92 2.79 3.90 -12.15
N ILE A 93 2.63 3.72 -10.84
CA ILE A 93 2.71 4.80 -9.83
C ILE A 93 4.19 5.11 -9.56
N ASN A 94 4.55 6.38 -9.38
CA ASN A 94 5.91 6.77 -9.00
C ASN A 94 6.03 6.75 -7.46
N LEU A 95 6.43 5.61 -6.89
CA LEU A 95 6.62 5.49 -5.44
C LEU A 95 8.05 5.85 -5.05
N THR A 96 8.19 6.83 -4.16
CA THR A 96 9.44 7.14 -3.46
C THR A 96 9.32 6.68 -2.01
N HIS A 97 10.25 5.85 -1.55
CA HIS A 97 10.35 5.41 -0.16
C HIS A 97 11.66 5.92 0.44
N ASP A 98 11.56 6.96 1.25
CA ASP A 98 12.71 7.56 1.92
C ASP A 98 13.03 6.82 3.23
N LEU A 99 14.31 6.56 3.45
CA LEU A 99 14.84 5.99 4.69
C LEU A 99 15.59 7.07 5.48
N ILE A 100 15.15 7.33 6.71
CA ILE A 100 15.77 8.31 7.61
C ILE A 100 15.92 7.71 9.02
N GLY A 101 16.45 8.45 10.00
CA GLY A 101 16.46 7.99 11.39
C GLY A 101 15.08 8.09 12.04
N GLU A 102 14.76 7.22 13.00
CA GLU A 102 13.47 7.20 13.70
C GLU A 102 13.08 8.58 14.25
N GLY A 103 14.02 9.27 14.90
CA GLY A 103 13.80 10.62 15.43
C GLY A 103 13.41 11.62 14.34
N ASP A 104 13.98 11.50 13.15
CA ASP A 104 13.64 12.36 12.01
C ASP A 104 12.26 12.00 11.43
N VAL A 105 11.86 10.72 11.43
CA VAL A 105 10.49 10.31 11.05
C VAL A 105 9.47 11.00 11.94
N VAL A 106 9.67 10.94 13.26
CA VAL A 106 8.77 11.56 14.24
C VAL A 106 8.75 13.09 14.08
N GLU A 107 9.91 13.72 13.88
CA GLU A 107 10.00 15.17 13.64
C GLU A 107 9.23 15.58 12.38
N LYS A 108 9.38 14.84 11.27
CA LYS A 108 8.67 15.12 10.01
C LYS A 108 7.17 14.93 10.16
N LEU A 109 6.74 13.86 10.83
CA LEU A 109 5.33 13.59 11.12
C LEU A 109 4.73 14.75 11.92
N GLN A 110 5.39 15.15 13.02
CA GLN A 110 4.93 16.27 13.86
C GLN A 110 4.90 17.59 13.09
N THR A 111 5.89 17.83 12.23
CA THR A 111 5.93 19.03 11.39
C THR A 111 4.74 19.08 10.44
N GLN A 112 4.45 18.01 9.71
CA GLN A 112 3.27 17.89 8.83
C GLN A 112 1.97 18.08 9.60
N MET A 113 1.86 17.49 10.79
CA MET A 113 0.70 17.65 11.67
C MET A 113 0.49 19.09 12.14
N GLN A 114 1.57 19.81 12.47
CA GLN A 114 1.49 21.19 12.96
C GLN A 114 1.31 22.22 11.84
N SER A 115 1.97 22.03 10.69
CA SER A 115 1.89 22.95 9.56
C SER A 115 0.63 22.74 8.71
N GLY A 116 0.11 21.51 8.67
CA GLY A 116 -0.94 21.09 7.75
C GLY A 116 -0.44 20.93 6.30
N GLU A 117 0.86 21.05 6.05
CA GLU A 117 1.46 20.83 4.73
C GLU A 117 1.82 19.36 4.55
N ASN A 118 1.51 18.81 3.37
CA ASN A 118 1.87 17.43 3.05
C ASN A 118 3.37 17.33 2.71
N ILE A 119 4.11 16.62 3.56
CA ILE A 119 5.53 16.28 3.41
C ILE A 119 5.68 14.85 2.85
N TYR A 120 4.90 13.91 3.40
CA TYR A 120 4.79 12.51 2.96
C TYR A 120 3.33 12.04 3.01
N ASP A 121 2.98 11.22 2.04
CA ASP A 121 1.63 10.65 1.88
C ASP A 121 1.38 9.48 2.85
N ALA A 122 2.43 8.75 3.23
CA ALA A 122 2.38 7.75 4.29
C ALA A 122 3.66 7.73 5.14
N TYR A 123 3.48 7.33 6.39
CA TYR A 123 4.55 7.19 7.37
C TYR A 123 4.48 5.77 7.94
N ILE A 124 5.64 5.14 8.08
CA ILE A 124 5.80 3.95 8.90
C ILE A 124 6.42 4.41 10.22
N ASN A 125 5.64 4.30 11.30
CA ASN A 125 6.00 4.79 12.62
C ASN A 125 5.47 3.85 13.71
N ASP A 126 6.08 3.89 14.88
CA ASP A 126 5.76 2.96 15.97
C ASP A 126 4.33 3.09 16.50
N SER A 127 3.80 1.95 16.96
CA SER A 127 2.42 1.83 17.45
C SER A 127 2.14 2.59 18.75
N ASP A 128 3.16 3.05 19.47
CA ASP A 128 3.00 3.90 20.65
C ASP A 128 2.40 5.28 20.29
N LEU A 129 2.46 5.70 19.02
CA LEU A 129 1.76 6.87 18.50
C LEU A 129 0.25 6.63 18.24
N ILE A 130 -0.31 5.44 18.45
CA ILE A 130 -1.74 5.19 18.19
C ILE A 130 -2.66 6.18 18.93
N GLY A 131 -2.28 6.55 20.17
CA GLY A 131 -3.00 7.54 20.96
C GLY A 131 -2.90 8.97 20.41
N THR A 132 -1.86 9.28 19.64
CA THR A 132 -1.67 10.56 18.94
C THR A 132 -2.55 10.60 17.70
N HIS A 133 -2.48 9.56 16.87
CA HIS A 133 -3.28 9.39 15.65
C HIS A 133 -4.77 9.51 15.92
N TRP A 134 -5.26 8.77 16.92
CA TRP A 134 -6.65 8.81 17.35
C TRP A 134 -7.06 10.17 17.93
N ARG A 135 -6.26 10.81 18.78
CA ARG A 135 -6.69 12.06 19.43
C ARG A 135 -6.70 13.26 18.49
N TYR A 136 -5.74 13.35 17.59
CA TYR A 136 -5.59 14.51 16.73
C TYR A 136 -6.34 14.39 15.41
N GLN A 137 -6.78 13.18 15.02
CA GLN A 137 -7.60 12.95 13.83
C GLN A 137 -6.93 13.49 12.54
N GLN A 138 -5.59 13.42 12.51
CA GLN A 138 -4.77 13.79 11.35
C GLN A 138 -4.25 12.57 10.58
N ALA A 139 -4.43 11.37 11.14
CA ALA A 139 -4.30 10.11 10.42
C ALA A 139 -5.70 9.62 10.00
N ARG A 140 -5.80 8.99 8.82
CA ARG A 140 -7.05 8.36 8.37
C ARG A 140 -7.33 7.10 9.18
N SER A 141 -8.58 6.90 9.58
CA SER A 141 -9.04 5.57 10.04
C SER A 141 -9.04 4.64 8.83
N LEU A 142 -8.20 3.60 8.86
CA LEU A 142 -8.13 2.59 7.81
C LEU A 142 -9.41 1.76 7.76
N THR A 143 -10.03 1.48 8.92
CA THR A 143 -11.35 0.82 8.97
C THR A 143 -12.37 1.58 8.11
N LYS A 144 -12.56 2.87 8.40
CA LYS A 144 -13.52 3.70 7.68
C LYS A 144 -13.08 3.94 6.23
N TRP A 145 -11.79 4.11 5.98
CA TRP A 145 -11.29 4.36 4.64
C TRP A 145 -11.52 3.15 3.73
N MET A 146 -11.16 1.94 4.16
CA MET A 146 -11.36 0.71 3.39
C MET A 146 -12.86 0.39 3.16
N GLU A 147 -13.73 0.74 4.10
CA GLU A 147 -15.19 0.59 3.92
C GLU A 147 -15.79 1.61 2.93
N ASN A 148 -15.14 2.76 2.75
CA ASN A 148 -15.68 3.91 2.02
C ASN A 148 -14.74 4.33 0.87
N GLU A 149 -13.98 5.42 1.05
CA GLU A 149 -13.18 6.07 0.00
C GLU A 149 -12.13 5.14 -0.64
N GLY A 150 -11.55 4.24 0.14
CA GLY A 150 -10.53 3.27 -0.26
C GLY A 150 -11.08 1.92 -0.71
N LYS A 151 -12.40 1.75 -0.77
CA LYS A 151 -13.02 0.45 -1.05
C LYS A 151 -12.58 -0.17 -2.37
N ASP A 152 -12.51 0.64 -3.42
CA ASP A 152 -12.13 0.16 -4.77
C ASP A 152 -10.63 -0.19 -4.88
N VAL A 153 -9.82 0.22 -3.90
CA VAL A 153 -8.38 -0.04 -3.79
C VAL A 153 -8.01 -0.88 -2.56
N THR A 154 -9.01 -1.48 -1.89
CA THR A 154 -8.79 -2.43 -0.79
C THR A 154 -8.74 -3.83 -1.37
N SER A 155 -7.61 -4.53 -1.18
CA SER A 155 -7.44 -5.88 -1.74
C SER A 155 -8.50 -6.84 -1.20
N PRO A 156 -9.19 -7.62 -2.05
CA PRO A 156 -10.13 -8.63 -1.59
C PRO A 156 -9.46 -9.79 -0.85
N ASN A 157 -8.12 -9.93 -0.98
CA ASN A 157 -7.33 -10.93 -0.27
C ASN A 157 -6.74 -10.39 1.05
N LEU A 158 -6.95 -9.11 1.37
CA LEU A 158 -6.47 -8.53 2.62
C LEU A 158 -7.38 -8.96 3.77
N ASP A 159 -6.91 -9.91 4.59
CA ASP A 159 -7.54 -10.19 5.87
C ASP A 159 -6.85 -9.40 6.98
N ILE A 160 -7.57 -8.45 7.56
CA ILE A 160 -7.03 -7.62 8.65
C ILE A 160 -6.80 -8.46 9.92
N ASP A 161 -7.50 -9.58 10.09
CA ASP A 161 -7.33 -10.44 11.25
C ASP A 161 -6.07 -11.33 11.16
N ASP A 162 -5.41 -11.40 10.00
CA ASP A 162 -4.12 -12.11 9.83
C ASP A 162 -2.92 -11.34 10.43
N PHE A 163 -3.08 -10.04 10.72
CA PHE A 163 -2.01 -9.24 11.30
C PHE A 163 -1.76 -9.57 12.78
N ILE A 164 -0.56 -10.04 13.08
CA ILE A 164 -0.09 -10.17 14.46
C ILE A 164 0.04 -8.75 15.04
N GLY A 165 -0.58 -8.52 16.19
CA GLY A 165 -0.48 -7.24 16.90
C GLY A 165 -1.45 -6.15 16.45
N LYS A 166 -2.49 -6.49 15.68
CA LYS A 166 -3.60 -5.58 15.30
C LYS A 166 -4.13 -4.72 16.47
N SER A 167 -4.19 -5.28 17.68
CA SER A 167 -4.66 -4.56 18.86
C SER A 167 -3.80 -3.36 19.26
N PHE A 168 -2.52 -3.34 18.90
CA PHE A 168 -1.62 -2.21 19.20
C PHE A 168 -1.87 -1.01 18.29
N THR A 169 -2.45 -1.24 17.11
CA THR A 169 -2.75 -0.21 16.11
C THR A 169 -4.25 0.08 15.96
N THR A 170 -5.07 -0.51 16.85
CA THR A 170 -6.51 -0.25 16.97
C THR A 170 -6.76 0.73 18.11
N ALA A 171 -7.48 1.81 17.84
CA ALA A 171 -7.77 2.86 18.82
C ALA A 171 -8.98 2.52 19.71
N PRO A 172 -9.22 3.28 20.81
CA PRO A 172 -10.34 3.03 21.73
C PRO A 172 -11.75 3.13 21.11
N ASP A 173 -11.89 3.74 19.94
CA ASP A 173 -13.14 3.77 19.17
C ASP A 173 -13.37 2.49 18.35
N GLY A 174 -12.42 1.57 18.35
CA GLY A 174 -12.49 0.30 17.62
C GLY A 174 -11.93 0.36 16.20
N ASP A 175 -11.47 1.52 15.75
CA ASP A 175 -10.94 1.70 14.40
C ASP A 175 -9.44 1.38 14.33
N LEU A 176 -9.02 0.79 13.21
CA LEU A 176 -7.63 0.57 12.86
C LEU A 176 -7.05 1.85 12.24
N TYR A 177 -5.88 2.29 12.72
CA TYR A 177 -5.21 3.50 12.20
C TYR A 177 -3.85 3.23 11.57
N GLN A 178 -3.24 2.05 11.84
CA GLN A 178 -1.99 1.62 11.22
C GLN A 178 -2.10 0.13 10.87
N LEU A 179 -1.52 -0.28 9.73
CA LEU A 179 -1.31 -1.69 9.43
C LEU A 179 -0.03 -2.14 10.17
N PRO A 180 -0.09 -3.20 11.00
CA PRO A 180 1.12 -3.77 11.58
C PRO A 180 2.05 -4.27 10.47
N ASP A 181 3.32 -3.89 10.55
CA ASP A 181 4.31 -4.15 9.49
C ASP A 181 5.50 -4.95 10.03
N GLN A 182 6.02 -4.51 11.18
CA GLN A 182 7.09 -5.18 11.92
C GLN A 182 6.77 -5.27 13.42
N GLN A 183 7.37 -6.25 14.09
CA GLN A 183 7.35 -6.36 15.56
C GLN A 183 8.76 -6.42 16.17
N PHE A 184 8.94 -5.73 17.30
CA PHE A 184 10.13 -5.84 18.13
C PHE A 184 9.86 -6.76 19.32
N ALA A 185 10.26 -8.03 19.20
CA ALA A 185 10.18 -8.97 20.30
C ALA A 185 11.38 -8.81 21.25
N ASN A 186 11.12 -8.42 22.50
CA ASN A 186 12.13 -8.48 23.55
C ASN A 186 12.32 -9.94 23.97
N LEU A 187 13.45 -10.51 23.57
CA LEU A 187 13.80 -11.90 23.87
C LEU A 187 14.75 -11.95 25.08
N TYR A 188 14.41 -12.79 26.06
CA TYR A 188 15.33 -13.11 27.15
C TYR A 188 16.22 -14.27 26.74
N PHE A 189 17.49 -13.98 26.46
CA PHE A 189 18.51 -14.99 26.22
C PHE A 189 19.30 -15.25 27.50
N PHE A 190 19.47 -16.53 27.84
CA PHE A 190 20.30 -16.94 28.97
C PHE A 190 21.14 -18.17 28.64
N ARG A 191 22.21 -18.38 29.41
CA ARG A 191 23.07 -19.56 29.32
C ARG A 191 22.40 -20.74 29.98
N TYR A 192 21.74 -21.59 29.21
CA TYR A 192 21.02 -22.75 29.74
C TYR A 192 21.87 -23.58 30.73
N ASP A 193 23.15 -23.79 30.42
CA ASP A 193 24.08 -24.55 31.26
C ASP A 193 24.45 -23.86 32.60
N TRP A 194 24.12 -22.59 32.78
CA TRP A 194 24.36 -21.83 34.02
C TRP A 194 23.09 -21.65 34.86
N PHE A 195 21.92 -22.03 34.34
CA PHE A 195 20.61 -21.74 34.94
C PHE A 195 19.65 -22.94 34.86
N ASN A 196 20.19 -24.16 34.81
CA ASN A 196 19.39 -25.40 34.75
C ASN A 196 19.71 -26.34 35.93
N ASP A 197 19.99 -25.73 37.08
CA ASP A 197 20.22 -26.41 38.36
C ASP A 197 18.89 -26.79 39.03
#